data_AF-A0A3M1DF80-F1
#
_entry.id   AF-A0A3M1DF80-F1
#
_cell.length_a   1.000
_cell.length_b   1.000
_cell.length_c   1.000
_cell.angle_alpha   90.00
_cell.angle_beta   90.00
_cell.angle_gamma   90.00
#
_symmetry.space_group_name_H-M   'P 1'
#
loop_
_entity.id
_entity.type
_entity.pdbx_description
1 polymer ?
#
loop_
_entity_poly.entity_id
_entity_poly.type
_entity_poly.pdbx_seq_one_letter_code
_entity_poly.pdbx_strand_id
1 'polypeptide(L)'
;MKYGLTLLLFLLLIPSVIAADLTLSLDQRDYYFRTGEEALVHLHANNTYGEPLNGMLSYTITQTIQQANLQYASSSTQATSFAVGDGATDIPLSFGTSTAPATFSVRLSFSYTKDENRVVNLDEFRIHFVTDEQQAQNQGGGVSSSSEQASPHSTFAQQTQQIMQQMTGQQQSRPQSMQQRIENNQLSQDSKALKKQLAQQLQEQQAKKEAFQQALGKNEAFQQAHQQLLQQGYNLTSASVDPTTNDTGTFSFQYENKKGQKATLSGSMQGGKLQELRQESAERRQAMMEKLQEDARFKQFAQQLQNEGFHQAGVQMSNAGNRTNIRVTYQNAANETADISATLENETVKDVRLTRQRRKHFWWFIPLILLLALVGYLFRNFRKSRQQAQAAPTTEPPFDFHAESLKLLEEAKERFAAGAQKDAYGLACRSLRLYLSYKHGLKKEVTNDELLAFLRRHRKAYKRVKEVFDLCSLVEFAKYPPKKEDFSRIVAFAERTIKS
;
A
#
# COMPACT_ATOMS: atom_id res chain seq x y z
N MET A 1 33.94 -63.72 -2.34
CA MET A 1 33.87 -62.26 -2.06
C MET A 1 32.45 -61.77 -2.36
N LYS A 2 31.52 -61.84 -1.39
CA LYS A 2 30.08 -61.53 -1.63
C LYS A 2 29.38 -60.83 -0.46
N TYR A 3 30.12 -60.09 0.39
CA TYR A 3 29.51 -59.33 1.51
C TYR A 3 30.04 -57.90 1.64
N GLY A 4 30.57 -57.32 0.55
CA GLY A 4 31.12 -55.95 0.56
C GLY A 4 30.17 -54.86 0.09
N LEU A 5 28.98 -55.19 -0.43
CA LEU A 5 28.09 -54.22 -1.11
C LEU A 5 26.74 -54.02 -0.41
N THR A 6 26.59 -54.46 0.84
CA THR A 6 25.35 -54.30 1.63
C THR A 6 25.52 -53.39 2.84
N LEU A 7 26.69 -52.76 3.02
CA LEU A 7 26.93 -51.81 4.12
C LEU A 7 26.97 -50.33 3.66
N LEU A 8 27.01 -50.05 2.34
CA LEU A 8 27.08 -48.67 1.83
C LEU A 8 25.72 -48.05 1.47
N LEU A 9 24.62 -48.83 1.52
CA LEU A 9 23.27 -48.35 1.18
C LEU A 9 22.43 -47.93 2.40
N PHE A 10 22.93 -48.14 3.62
CA PHE A 10 22.20 -47.79 4.86
C PHE A 10 22.61 -46.43 5.46
N LEU A 11 23.59 -45.72 4.87
CA LEU A 11 24.05 -44.42 5.37
C LEU A 11 23.34 -43.20 4.74
N LEU A 12 22.37 -43.41 3.84
CA LEU A 12 21.64 -42.34 3.12
C LEU A 12 20.19 -42.12 3.61
N LEU A 13 19.81 -42.76 4.72
CA LEU A 13 18.50 -42.58 5.37
C LEU A 13 18.66 -41.96 6.76
N ILE A 14 19.51 -40.93 6.88
CA ILE A 14 19.41 -40.02 8.03
C ILE A 14 18.28 -39.04 7.63
N PRO A 15 17.09 -39.09 8.26
CA PRO A 15 16.11 -38.03 8.07
C PRO A 15 16.80 -36.73 8.51
N SER A 16 16.96 -35.80 7.58
CA SER A 16 17.30 -34.43 7.90
C SER A 16 16.23 -33.95 8.88
N VAL A 17 16.55 -33.86 10.17
CA VAL A 17 15.72 -33.12 11.12
C VAL A 17 15.85 -31.66 10.71
N ILE A 18 15.05 -31.26 9.73
CA ILE A 18 14.85 -29.85 9.41
C ILE A 18 14.04 -29.34 10.59
N ALA A 19 14.70 -28.60 11.49
CA ALA A 19 14.02 -27.89 12.55
C ALA A 19 12.97 -26.99 11.89
N ALA A 20 11.70 -27.12 12.31
CA ALA A 20 10.65 -26.23 11.84
C ALA A 20 10.99 -24.79 12.24
N ASP A 21 11.01 -23.91 11.25
CA ASP A 21 11.36 -22.51 11.39
C ASP A 21 10.50 -21.64 10.45
N LEU A 22 10.46 -20.36 10.78
CA LEU A 22 9.86 -19.32 9.98
C LEU A 22 10.96 -18.40 9.49
N THR A 23 11.16 -18.35 8.18
CA THR A 23 12.09 -17.42 7.55
C THR A 23 11.32 -16.28 6.91
N LEU A 24 11.77 -15.05 7.14
CA LEU A 24 11.28 -13.87 6.45
C LEU A 24 12.41 -13.28 5.58
N SER A 25 12.09 -12.85 4.37
CA SER A 25 13.06 -12.24 3.45
C SER A 25 12.45 -11.17 2.56
N LEU A 26 13.31 -10.26 2.10
CA LEU A 26 12.98 -9.23 1.11
C LEU A 26 13.88 -9.39 -0.12
N ASP A 27 13.33 -9.03 -1.29
CA ASP A 27 14.07 -9.06 -2.55
C ASP A 27 15.29 -8.13 -2.53
N GLN A 28 15.16 -6.98 -1.86
CA GLN A 28 16.10 -5.88 -1.94
C GLN A 28 16.23 -5.18 -0.59
N ARG A 29 17.36 -4.51 -0.39
CA ARG A 29 17.60 -3.67 0.78
C ARG A 29 17.24 -2.20 0.54
N ASP A 30 17.30 -1.72 -0.70
CA ASP A 30 16.99 -0.35 -1.07
C ASP A 30 15.92 -0.36 -2.18
N TYR A 31 14.76 0.23 -1.89
CA TYR A 31 13.63 0.36 -2.82
C TYR A 31 13.46 1.80 -3.26
N TYR A 32 13.09 2.02 -4.52
CA TYR A 32 12.91 3.36 -5.08
C TYR A 32 11.49 3.54 -5.63
N PHE A 33 10.82 4.61 -5.20
CA PHE A 33 9.48 5.00 -5.62
C PHE A 33 9.45 6.47 -6.02
N ARG A 34 8.49 6.87 -6.84
CA ARG A 34 8.30 8.29 -7.18
C ARG A 34 7.63 9.04 -6.04
N THR A 35 7.93 10.34 -5.89
CA THR A 35 7.17 11.17 -4.96
C THR A 35 5.68 11.17 -5.32
N GLY A 36 4.82 10.86 -4.36
CA GLY A 36 3.38 10.67 -4.52
C GLY A 36 2.95 9.24 -4.86
N GLU A 37 3.88 8.33 -5.12
CA GLU A 37 3.62 6.90 -5.33
C GLU A 37 3.52 6.15 -3.99
N GLU A 38 2.67 5.12 -3.92
CA GLU A 38 2.56 4.27 -2.74
C GLU A 38 3.71 3.26 -2.70
N ALA A 39 4.48 3.27 -1.62
CA ALA A 39 5.61 2.37 -1.44
C ALA A 39 5.13 0.98 -0.99
N LEU A 40 4.98 0.07 -1.94
CA LEU A 40 4.57 -1.31 -1.73
C LEU A 40 5.77 -2.24 -1.86
N VAL A 41 6.12 -2.95 -0.79
CA VAL A 41 7.25 -3.88 -0.73
C VAL A 41 6.75 -5.28 -0.41
N HIS A 42 7.26 -6.29 -1.12
CA HIS A 42 6.87 -7.68 -0.96
C HIS A 42 7.76 -8.38 0.07
N LEU A 43 7.15 -8.84 1.16
CA LEU A 43 7.78 -9.69 2.16
C LEU A 43 7.53 -11.16 1.81
N HIS A 44 8.60 -11.90 1.62
CA HIS A 44 8.59 -13.35 1.42
C HIS A 44 8.64 -14.03 2.77
N ALA A 45 7.66 -14.88 3.06
CA ALA A 45 7.65 -15.71 4.25
C ALA A 45 7.71 -17.18 3.84
N ASN A 46 8.55 -17.97 4.49
CA ASN A 46 8.56 -19.42 4.34
C ASN A 46 8.34 -20.07 5.70
N ASN A 47 7.18 -20.70 5.86
CA ASN A 47 6.77 -21.37 7.08
C ASN A 47 6.90 -22.89 6.90
N THR A 48 7.72 -23.52 7.73
CA THR A 48 7.96 -24.97 7.67
C THR A 48 7.29 -25.76 8.81
N TYR A 49 6.40 -25.12 9.57
CA TYR A 49 5.71 -25.74 10.71
C TYR A 49 4.46 -26.55 10.34
N GLY A 50 4.03 -26.57 9.07
CA GLY A 50 2.88 -27.37 8.60
C GLY A 50 1.51 -26.82 9.01
N GLU A 51 1.45 -25.63 9.61
CA GLU A 51 0.20 -24.93 9.96
C GLU A 51 0.41 -23.41 9.99
N PRO A 52 -0.66 -22.61 9.85
CA PRO A 52 -0.55 -21.15 9.87
C PRO A 52 -0.05 -20.61 11.21
N LEU A 53 0.92 -19.70 11.16
CA LEU A 53 1.47 -19.02 12.34
C LEU A 53 0.82 -17.66 12.53
N ASN A 54 0.05 -17.51 13.61
CA ASN A 54 -0.52 -16.23 14.00
C ASN A 54 0.46 -15.46 14.88
N GLY A 55 0.71 -14.20 14.51
CA GLY A 55 1.67 -13.36 15.21
C GLY A 55 1.36 -11.88 15.06
N MET A 56 2.34 -11.07 15.44
CA MET A 56 2.29 -9.62 15.31
C MET A 56 3.45 -9.16 14.46
N LEU A 57 3.11 -8.55 13.32
CA LEU A 57 4.04 -7.86 12.45
C LEU A 57 4.16 -6.42 12.92
N SER A 58 5.36 -6.03 13.36
CA SER A 58 5.69 -4.68 13.78
C SER A 58 6.70 -4.09 12.81
N TYR A 59 6.48 -2.87 12.36
CA TYR A 59 7.49 -2.13 11.61
C TYR A 59 7.61 -0.69 12.11
N THR A 60 8.86 -0.24 12.19
CA THR A 60 9.21 1.13 12.53
C THR A 60 9.75 1.81 11.29
N ILE A 61 9.08 2.87 10.83
CA ILE A 61 9.49 3.72 9.73
C ILE A 61 10.20 4.93 10.33
N THR A 62 11.45 5.15 9.97
CA THR A 62 12.20 6.36 10.29
C THR A 62 12.39 7.17 9.02
N GLN A 63 11.59 8.22 8.85
CA GLN A 63 11.65 9.11 7.70
C GLN A 63 12.76 10.12 7.90
N THR A 64 13.71 10.19 6.97
CA THR A 64 14.73 11.23 6.89
C THR A 64 14.47 12.12 5.68
N ILE A 65 14.25 13.42 5.90
CA ILE A 65 14.10 14.43 4.85
C ILE A 65 15.41 15.22 4.77
N GLN A 66 16.02 15.27 3.59
CA GLN A 66 17.20 16.10 3.33
C GLN A 66 16.79 17.24 2.40
N GLN A 67 16.68 18.46 2.92
CA GLN A 67 16.46 19.67 2.12
C GLN A 67 17.49 20.73 2.47
N ALA A 68 18.23 21.16 1.43
CA ALA A 68 19.19 22.26 1.37
C ALA A 68 20.37 22.21 2.39
N ASN A 69 20.09 22.13 3.70
CA ASN A 69 21.07 21.98 4.78
C ASN A 69 20.44 21.43 6.10
N LEU A 70 19.20 20.95 6.06
CA LEU A 70 18.48 20.42 7.22
C LEU A 70 18.18 18.93 7.00
N GLN A 71 18.60 18.09 7.95
CA GLN A 71 18.19 16.68 8.05
C GLN A 71 17.15 16.56 9.15
N TYR A 72 15.91 16.25 8.77
CA TYR A 72 14.82 15.99 9.71
C TYR A 72 14.56 14.48 9.76
N ALA A 73 14.52 13.90 10.96
CA ALA A 73 14.19 12.49 11.16
C ALA A 73 12.94 12.36 12.06
N SER A 74 11.88 11.75 11.54
CA SER A 74 10.69 11.37 12.31
C SER A 74 10.54 9.85 12.32
N SER A 75 10.02 9.28 13.42
CA SER A 75 9.86 7.83 13.53
C SER A 75 8.44 7.46 13.93
N SER A 76 7.84 6.52 13.20
CA SER A 76 6.51 5.99 13.48
C SER A 76 6.57 4.47 13.54
N THR A 77 5.97 3.86 14.55
CA THR A 77 5.91 2.41 14.70
C THR A 77 4.46 1.95 14.56
N GLN A 78 4.24 0.98 13.69
CA GLN A 78 2.96 0.31 13.51
C GLN A 78 3.12 -1.17 13.86
N ALA A 79 2.13 -1.72 14.55
CA ALA A 79 2.08 -3.14 14.87
C ALA A 79 0.68 -3.66 14.54
N THR A 80 0.62 -4.77 13.79
CA THR A 80 -0.63 -5.39 13.36
C THR A 80 -0.58 -6.90 13.57
N SER A 81 -1.72 -7.50 13.90
CA SER A 81 -1.85 -8.96 13.90
C SER A 81 -1.75 -9.47 12.47
N PHE A 82 -0.92 -10.48 12.27
CA PHE A 82 -0.62 -11.02 10.95
C PHE A 82 -0.51 -12.54 11.03
N ALA A 83 -1.05 -13.26 10.04
CA ALA A 83 -1.00 -14.71 9.95
C ALA A 83 -0.14 -15.12 8.75
N VAL A 84 0.91 -15.90 9.01
CA VAL A 84 1.73 -16.49 7.96
C VAL A 84 1.16 -17.87 7.62
N GLY A 85 0.78 -18.08 6.36
CA GLY A 85 0.28 -19.38 5.88
C GLY A 85 1.32 -20.48 5.95
N ASP A 86 0.93 -21.72 5.67
CA ASP A 86 1.87 -22.84 5.52
C ASP A 86 2.63 -22.72 4.19
N GLY A 87 3.94 -23.03 4.19
CA GLY A 87 4.81 -22.91 3.02
C GLY A 87 5.19 -21.47 2.65
N ALA A 88 5.51 -21.26 1.37
CA ALA A 88 5.95 -19.98 0.84
C ALA A 88 4.76 -19.03 0.61
N THR A 89 4.83 -17.84 1.19
CA THR A 89 3.79 -16.80 1.10
C THR A 89 4.41 -15.45 0.74
N ASP A 90 3.81 -14.78 -0.24
CA ASP A 90 4.15 -13.42 -0.66
C ASP A 90 3.19 -12.41 -0.03
N ILE A 91 3.74 -11.42 0.69
CA ILE A 91 2.96 -10.50 1.52
C ILE A 91 3.24 -9.05 1.08
N PRO A 92 2.27 -8.35 0.47
CA PRO A 92 2.44 -6.95 0.11
C PRO A 92 2.31 -6.05 1.35
N LEU A 93 3.35 -5.30 1.68
CA LEU A 93 3.37 -4.32 2.77
C LEU A 93 3.41 -2.90 2.21
N SER A 94 2.45 -2.07 2.62
CA SER A 94 2.41 -0.64 2.25
C SER A 94 3.06 0.22 3.33
N PHE A 95 3.98 1.07 2.90
CA PHE A 95 4.69 2.04 3.75
C PHE A 95 4.26 3.49 3.47
N GLY A 96 3.16 3.67 2.74
CA GLY A 96 2.57 4.97 2.42
C GLY A 96 3.28 5.71 1.28
N THR A 97 3.04 7.02 1.19
CA THR A 97 3.51 7.90 0.11
C THR A 97 4.33 9.05 0.68
N SER A 98 5.32 9.58 -0.05
CA SER A 98 5.96 10.86 0.28
C SER A 98 5.76 11.89 -0.84
N THR A 99 5.30 13.09 -0.52
CA THR A 99 5.11 14.19 -1.49
C THR A 99 6.39 14.98 -1.79
N ALA A 100 7.46 14.73 -1.04
CA ALA A 100 8.79 15.31 -1.25
C ALA A 100 9.87 14.22 -1.21
N PRO A 101 11.06 14.48 -1.78
CA PRO A 101 12.18 13.54 -1.67
C PRO A 101 12.48 13.19 -0.21
N ALA A 102 12.47 11.90 0.10
CA ALA A 102 12.65 11.40 1.45
C ALA A 102 13.19 9.97 1.42
N THR A 103 13.92 9.59 2.47
CA THR A 103 14.37 8.21 2.69
C THR A 103 13.72 7.67 3.95
N PHE A 104 12.98 6.58 3.85
CA PHE A 104 12.44 5.88 5.00
C PHE A 104 13.36 4.70 5.33
N SER A 105 13.85 4.63 6.56
CA SER A 105 14.54 3.45 7.09
C SER A 105 13.53 2.60 7.85
N VAL A 106 13.32 1.37 7.40
CA VAL A 106 12.28 0.49 7.90
C VAL A 106 12.93 -0.67 8.64
N ARG A 107 12.56 -0.84 9.91
CA ARG A 107 12.87 -2.03 10.70
C ARG A 107 11.61 -2.85 10.87
N LEU A 108 11.67 -4.14 10.56
CA LEU A 108 10.52 -5.04 10.59
C LEU A 108 10.80 -6.20 11.55
N SER A 109 9.83 -6.54 12.39
CA SER A 109 9.87 -7.71 13.24
C SER A 109 8.54 -8.45 13.22
N PHE A 110 8.59 -9.77 13.28
CA PHE A 110 7.42 -10.62 13.42
C PHE A 110 7.55 -11.48 14.66
N SER A 111 6.64 -11.28 15.61
CA SER A 111 6.59 -12.06 16.85
C SER A 111 5.45 -13.07 16.78
N TYR A 112 5.70 -14.33 17.10
CA TYR A 112 4.71 -15.40 17.09
C TYR A 112 4.95 -16.39 18.21
N THR A 113 3.91 -17.15 18.56
CA THR A 113 3.99 -18.18 19.60
C THR A 113 3.59 -19.50 18.96
N LYS A 114 4.48 -20.49 19.02
CA LYS A 114 4.20 -21.87 18.62
C LYS A 114 4.29 -22.77 19.85
N ASP A 115 5.51 -23.11 20.25
CA ASP A 115 5.80 -23.79 21.53
C ASP A 115 6.39 -22.80 22.56
N GLU A 116 7.17 -21.83 22.07
CA GLU A 116 7.76 -20.73 22.83
C GLU A 116 7.59 -19.42 22.06
N ASN A 117 7.78 -18.28 22.74
CA ASN A 117 7.75 -16.98 22.08
C ASN A 117 8.96 -16.83 21.17
N ARG A 118 8.70 -16.71 19.87
CA ARG A 118 9.70 -16.56 18.82
C ARG A 118 9.56 -15.21 18.14
N VAL A 119 10.69 -14.61 17.82
CA VAL A 119 10.74 -13.35 17.07
C VAL A 119 11.65 -13.51 15.85
N VAL A 120 11.19 -13.05 14.69
CA VAL A 120 12.01 -12.89 13.49
C VAL A 120 12.24 -11.40 13.31
N ASN A 121 13.49 -10.94 13.43
CA ASN A 121 13.86 -9.56 13.20
C ASN A 121 14.51 -9.45 11.83
N LEU A 122 13.84 -8.76 10.90
CA LEU A 122 14.45 -8.49 9.61
C LEU A 122 15.40 -7.30 9.70
N ASP A 123 16.52 -7.41 8.99
CA ASP A 123 17.47 -6.32 8.86
C ASP A 123 16.82 -5.07 8.27
N GLU A 124 17.37 -3.91 8.64
CA GLU A 124 16.87 -2.62 8.17
C GLU A 124 17.04 -2.46 6.65
N PHE A 125 15.94 -2.13 5.99
CA PHE A 125 15.87 -1.79 4.57
C PHE A 125 15.40 -0.34 4.38
N ARG A 126 15.65 0.24 3.21
CA ARG A 126 15.39 1.65 2.90
C ARG A 126 14.42 1.79 1.74
N ILE A 127 13.61 2.83 1.82
CA ILE A 127 12.67 3.24 0.79
C ILE A 127 12.99 4.68 0.42
N HIS A 128 13.35 4.92 -0.82
CA HIS A 128 13.72 6.22 -1.36
C HIS A 128 12.60 6.76 -2.25
N PHE A 129 12.06 7.93 -1.89
CA PHE A 129 11.18 8.68 -2.75
C PHE A 129 11.99 9.67 -3.56
N VAL A 130 12.01 9.51 -4.89
CA VAL A 130 12.80 10.32 -5.82
C VAL A 130 11.91 11.03 -6.84
N THR A 131 12.35 12.18 -7.33
CA THR A 131 11.64 12.97 -8.35
C THR A 131 12.05 12.62 -9.78
N ASP A 132 13.21 11.96 -9.97
CA ASP A 132 13.79 11.71 -11.28
C ASP A 132 14.01 10.21 -11.53
N GLU A 133 13.62 9.72 -12.72
CA GLU A 133 13.63 8.29 -13.08
C GLU A 133 15.06 7.72 -13.18
N GLN A 134 16.05 8.57 -13.44
CA GLN A 134 17.44 8.13 -13.64
C GLN A 134 18.18 7.75 -12.34
N GLN A 135 17.60 8.04 -11.17
CA GLN A 135 18.13 7.62 -9.87
C GLN A 135 17.51 6.32 -9.35
N ALA A 136 16.48 5.79 -10.02
CA ALA A 136 15.74 4.58 -9.62
C ALA A 136 16.37 3.28 -10.15
N GLN A 137 17.70 3.16 -10.04
CA GLN A 137 18.39 1.93 -10.44
C GLN A 137 18.64 1.06 -9.20
N ASN A 138 17.73 0.09 -8.99
CA ASN A 138 17.78 -0.89 -7.91
C ASN A 138 19.14 -1.61 -7.85
N GLN A 139 19.85 -1.48 -6.73
CA GLN A 139 21.05 -2.27 -6.46
C GLN A 139 20.66 -3.56 -5.71
N GLY A 140 21.04 -4.71 -6.26
CA GLY A 140 20.72 -6.02 -5.70
C GLY A 140 21.42 -6.29 -4.36
N GLY A 141 20.66 -6.83 -3.40
CA GLY A 141 21.13 -7.27 -2.09
C GLY A 141 19.95 -7.61 -1.18
N GLY A 142 19.43 -8.84 -1.28
CA GLY A 142 18.32 -9.29 -0.43
C GLY A 142 18.73 -9.46 1.03
N VAL A 143 17.76 -9.38 1.93
CA VAL A 143 17.95 -9.52 3.39
C VAL A 143 17.03 -10.62 3.93
N SER A 144 17.53 -11.49 4.80
CA SER A 144 16.82 -12.65 5.34
C SER A 144 17.11 -12.88 6.82
N SER A 145 16.14 -13.35 7.59
CA SER A 145 16.29 -13.62 9.04
C SER A 145 15.46 -14.82 9.53
N SER A 146 15.94 -15.47 10.60
CA SER A 146 15.34 -16.63 11.28
C SER A 146 14.96 -16.30 12.74
N SER A 147 14.28 -17.22 13.44
CA SER A 147 13.65 -16.92 14.74
C SER A 147 14.55 -17.07 15.99
N GLU A 148 14.36 -16.22 17.02
CA GLU A 148 15.09 -16.22 18.32
C GLU A 148 14.17 -16.10 19.57
N GLN A 149 14.69 -16.42 20.77
CA GLN A 149 13.97 -16.58 22.08
C GLN A 149 14.25 -15.42 23.08
N ALA A 150 13.28 -15.00 23.91
CA ALA A 150 13.34 -13.77 24.76
C ALA A 150 13.29 -14.00 26.30
N SER A 151 13.83 -13.06 27.13
CA SER A 151 14.03 -13.19 28.60
C SER A 151 13.37 -12.08 29.50
N PRO A 152 13.02 -12.30 30.81
CA PRO A 152 12.16 -11.38 31.61
C PRO A 152 12.66 -10.89 33.03
N HIS A 153 11.90 -9.94 33.63
CA HIS A 153 11.80 -9.40 35.05
C HIS A 153 12.55 -8.07 35.42
N SER A 154 12.10 -7.09 36.25
CA SER A 154 11.21 -7.01 37.45
C SER A 154 10.73 -5.55 37.85
N THR A 155 10.16 -5.40 39.07
CA THR A 155 9.14 -4.51 39.73
C THR A 155 9.33 -2.99 40.04
N PHE A 156 8.19 -2.34 40.39
CA PHE A 156 7.76 -0.93 40.19
C PHE A 156 8.21 0.19 41.16
N ALA A 157 8.57 -0.05 42.43
CA ALA A 157 8.81 1.07 43.37
C ALA A 157 10.25 1.64 43.35
N GLN A 158 11.23 0.85 42.92
CA GLN A 158 12.59 1.30 42.60
C GLN A 158 12.74 1.74 41.13
N GLN A 159 11.71 1.53 40.31
CA GLN A 159 11.76 1.67 38.86
C GLN A 159 11.82 3.15 38.42
N THR A 160 11.20 4.08 39.14
CA THR A 160 11.12 5.49 38.67
C THR A 160 12.46 6.23 38.75
N GLN A 161 13.34 5.90 39.70
CA GLN A 161 14.69 6.48 39.80
C GLN A 161 15.74 5.69 39.00
N GLN A 162 15.62 4.36 38.88
CA GLN A 162 16.53 3.55 38.05
C GLN A 162 16.22 3.63 36.55
N ILE A 163 14.97 3.84 36.12
CA ILE A 163 14.66 4.11 34.70
C ILE A 163 15.39 5.38 34.23
N MET A 164 15.58 6.36 35.11
CA MET A 164 16.30 7.59 34.79
C MET A 164 17.82 7.38 34.64
N GLN A 165 18.42 6.41 35.36
CA GLN A 165 19.84 6.05 35.24
C GLN A 165 20.13 4.93 34.23
N GLN A 166 19.16 4.08 33.89
CA GLN A 166 19.32 2.99 32.93
C GLN A 166 18.89 3.40 31.50
N MET A 167 18.21 4.54 31.33
CA MET A 167 18.00 5.18 30.02
C MET A 167 19.29 5.64 29.33
N THR A 168 20.43 5.68 30.04
CA THR A 168 21.76 5.98 29.48
C THR A 168 22.67 4.75 29.36
N GLY A 169 22.24 3.56 29.77
CA GLY A 169 23.17 2.49 30.19
C GLY A 169 23.27 1.18 29.39
N GLN A 170 22.30 0.75 28.57
CA GLN A 170 22.39 -0.59 27.95
C GLN A 170 21.90 -0.62 26.48
N GLN A 171 22.84 -0.41 25.56
CA GLN A 171 22.79 -0.89 24.17
C GLN A 171 23.86 -1.98 24.06
N GLN A 172 23.46 -3.26 23.98
CA GLN A 172 24.40 -4.33 23.73
C GLN A 172 23.86 -5.26 22.65
N SER A 173 23.88 -4.70 21.43
CA SER A 173 24.16 -5.33 20.12
C SER A 173 23.61 -4.42 19.02
N ARG A 174 24.39 -3.40 18.64
CA ARG A 174 24.14 -2.58 17.45
C ARG A 174 25.45 -2.26 16.74
N PRO A 175 25.45 -2.11 15.40
CA PRO A 175 26.58 -1.55 14.67
C PRO A 175 26.97 -0.21 15.30
N GLN A 176 28.27 0.07 15.39
CA GLN A 176 28.86 1.24 16.08
C GLN A 176 27.96 2.48 16.03
N SER A 177 27.50 2.93 17.20
CA SER A 177 26.74 4.18 17.33
C SER A 177 27.59 5.36 16.83
N MET A 178 26.95 6.40 16.27
CA MET A 178 27.67 7.61 15.84
C MET A 178 28.54 8.21 16.98
N GLN A 179 28.13 8.04 18.24
CA GLN A 179 28.93 8.42 19.42
C GLN A 179 30.28 7.71 19.46
N GLN A 180 30.32 6.41 19.20
CA GLN A 180 31.58 5.63 19.14
C GLN A 180 32.48 6.06 17.97
N ARG A 181 31.90 6.52 16.86
CA ARG A 181 32.66 7.08 15.72
C ARG A 181 33.24 8.47 16.01
N ILE A 182 32.55 9.27 16.82
CA ILE A 182 33.03 10.58 17.28
C ILE A 182 34.19 10.43 18.27
N GLU A 183 34.09 9.47 19.19
CA GLU A 183 35.13 9.12 20.17
C GLU A 183 36.36 8.48 19.51
N ASN A 184 36.17 7.58 18.54
CA ASN A 184 37.28 6.96 17.79
C ASN A 184 37.96 7.89 16.77
N ASN A 185 37.63 9.18 16.79
CA ASN A 185 38.31 10.23 16.01
C ASN A 185 38.39 9.97 14.50
N GLN A 186 37.49 9.16 13.94
CA GLN A 186 37.45 8.80 12.51
C GLN A 186 36.79 9.88 11.63
N LEU A 187 36.38 11.01 12.21
CA LEU A 187 35.94 12.19 11.46
C LEU A 187 37.12 13.17 11.31
N SER A 188 37.38 13.57 10.05
CA SER A 188 38.36 14.57 9.59
C SER A 188 38.55 15.75 10.56
N GLN A 189 39.80 16.26 10.65
CA GLN A 189 40.23 17.33 11.57
C GLN A 189 39.43 18.65 11.44
N ASP A 190 38.73 18.90 10.33
CA ASP A 190 37.81 20.04 10.14
C ASP A 190 36.47 19.90 10.92
N SER A 191 36.25 18.79 11.62
CA SER A 191 34.95 18.45 12.22
C SER A 191 34.75 18.95 13.66
N LYS A 192 35.62 19.79 14.25
CA LYS A 192 35.46 20.19 15.67
C LYS A 192 34.19 21.01 15.92
N ALA A 193 33.91 21.98 15.05
CA ALA A 193 32.68 22.80 15.15
C ALA A 193 31.44 21.94 14.89
N LEU A 194 31.50 21.05 13.89
CA LEU A 194 30.42 20.13 13.55
C LEU A 194 30.15 19.10 14.67
N LYS A 195 31.20 18.52 15.27
CA LYS A 195 31.10 17.63 16.44
C LYS A 195 30.45 18.35 17.62
N LYS A 196 30.85 19.59 17.90
CA LYS A 196 30.25 20.41 18.96
C LYS A 196 28.77 20.68 18.69
N GLN A 197 28.42 21.05 17.46
CA GLN A 197 27.04 21.29 17.05
C GLN A 197 26.18 20.02 17.14
N LEU A 198 26.71 18.87 16.70
CA LEU A 198 26.02 17.59 16.76
C LEU A 198 25.80 17.12 18.20
N ALA A 199 26.82 17.25 19.06
CA ALA A 199 26.69 16.94 20.48
C ALA A 199 25.66 17.84 21.17
N GLN A 200 25.66 19.13 20.85
CA GLN A 200 24.68 20.08 21.37
C GLN A 200 23.26 19.75 20.90
N GLN A 201 23.06 19.42 19.63
CA GLN A 201 21.76 19.00 19.10
C GLN A 201 21.26 17.71 19.75
N LEU A 202 22.14 16.73 19.98
CA LEU A 202 21.77 15.49 20.65
C LEU A 202 21.36 15.75 22.12
N GLN A 203 22.09 16.61 22.81
CA GLN A 203 21.77 17.02 24.18
C GLN A 203 20.45 17.78 24.25
N GLU A 204 20.20 18.70 23.32
CA GLU A 204 18.91 19.41 23.21
C GLU A 204 17.75 18.45 22.94
N GLN A 205 17.94 17.47 22.05
CA GLN A 205 16.95 16.43 21.77
C GLN A 205 16.65 15.57 23.00
N GLN A 206 17.68 15.18 23.76
CA GLN A 206 17.51 14.40 24.97
C GLN A 206 16.77 15.20 26.05
N ALA A 207 17.15 16.46 26.26
CA ALA A 207 16.48 17.36 27.19
C ALA A 207 15.00 17.58 26.81
N LYS A 208 14.69 17.71 25.52
CA LYS A 208 13.29 17.80 25.02
C LYS A 208 12.49 16.55 25.35
N LYS A 209 13.06 15.35 25.14
CA LYS A 209 12.40 14.08 25.49
C LYS A 209 12.11 13.97 26.97
N GLU A 210 13.07 14.30 27.81
CA GLU A 210 12.91 14.27 29.26
C GLU A 210 11.85 15.27 29.74
N ALA A 211 11.90 16.51 29.22
CA ALA A 211 10.91 17.53 29.56
C ALA A 211 9.49 17.13 29.12
N PHE A 212 9.34 16.57 27.92
CA PHE A 212 8.07 16.07 27.41
C PHE A 212 7.52 14.91 28.24
N GLN A 213 8.38 13.96 28.63
CA GLN A 213 8.00 12.85 29.51
C GLN A 213 7.53 13.36 30.88
N GLN A 214 8.21 14.35 31.46
CA GLN A 214 7.79 14.97 32.71
C GLN A 214 6.45 15.70 32.57
N ALA A 215 6.22 16.39 31.45
CA ALA A 215 4.96 17.06 31.17
C ALA A 215 3.82 16.04 31.00
N LEU A 216 4.04 14.96 30.25
CA LEU A 216 3.09 13.87 30.08
C LEU A 216 2.76 13.19 31.41
N GLY A 217 3.79 12.95 32.23
CA GLY A 217 3.65 12.35 33.56
C GLY A 217 2.88 13.21 34.56
N LYS A 218 2.67 14.51 34.31
CA LYS A 218 1.82 15.38 35.13
C LYS A 218 0.35 15.38 34.69
N ASN A 219 0.02 14.75 33.56
CA ASN A 219 -1.34 14.74 33.05
C ASN A 219 -2.20 13.67 33.76
N GLU A 220 -3.27 14.10 34.41
CA GLU A 220 -4.17 13.22 35.18
C GLU A 220 -4.81 12.12 34.34
N ALA A 221 -5.26 12.43 33.12
CA ALA A 221 -5.92 11.44 32.26
C ALA A 221 -4.94 10.35 31.81
N PHE A 222 -3.69 10.73 31.51
CA PHE A 222 -2.63 9.75 31.22
C PHE A 222 -2.33 8.87 32.45
N GLN A 223 -2.19 9.48 33.63
CA GLN A 223 -1.94 8.74 34.87
C GLN A 223 -3.05 7.74 35.19
N GLN A 224 -4.32 8.14 35.03
CA GLN A 224 -5.47 7.26 35.25
C GLN A 224 -5.46 6.07 34.29
N ALA A 225 -5.29 6.32 32.99
CA ALA A 225 -5.24 5.23 31.99
C ALA A 225 -4.06 4.28 32.21
N HIS A 226 -2.90 4.82 32.57
CA HIS A 226 -1.72 4.05 32.93
C HIS A 226 -1.99 3.17 34.16
N GLN A 227 -2.52 3.75 35.25
CA GLN A 227 -2.85 3.01 36.47
C GLN A 227 -3.90 1.94 36.24
N GLN A 228 -4.90 2.21 35.41
CA GLN A 228 -5.93 1.22 35.06
C GLN A 228 -5.32 -0.03 34.41
N LEU A 229 -4.38 0.15 33.47
CA LEU A 229 -3.66 -0.99 32.86
C LEU A 229 -2.84 -1.77 33.90
N LEU A 230 -2.13 -1.07 34.79
CA LEU A 230 -1.38 -1.72 35.87
C LEU A 230 -2.29 -2.53 36.79
N GLN A 231 -3.45 -1.98 37.18
CA GLN A 231 -4.45 -2.67 38.00
C GLN A 231 -5.04 -3.90 37.31
N GLN A 232 -5.12 -3.87 35.97
CA GLN A 232 -5.52 -5.02 35.14
C GLN A 232 -4.40 -6.06 34.97
N GLY A 233 -3.22 -5.86 35.59
CA GLY A 233 -2.11 -6.80 35.58
C GLY A 233 -1.19 -6.68 34.37
N TYR A 234 -1.30 -5.60 33.61
CA TYR A 234 -0.38 -5.28 32.52
C TYR A 234 0.88 -4.60 33.04
N ASN A 235 2.04 -5.03 32.56
CA ASN A 235 3.33 -4.42 32.86
C ASN A 235 3.85 -3.67 31.64
N LEU A 236 4.42 -2.48 31.84
CA LEU A 236 5.01 -1.70 30.76
C LEU A 236 6.23 -2.45 30.17
N THR A 237 6.23 -2.67 28.86
CA THR A 237 7.30 -3.35 28.13
C THR A 237 8.10 -2.38 27.27
N SER A 238 7.46 -1.36 26.70
CA SER A 238 8.15 -0.33 25.91
C SER A 238 7.45 1.01 26.01
N ALA A 239 8.22 2.09 25.84
CA ALA A 239 7.70 3.45 25.76
C ALA A 239 8.47 4.21 24.68
N SER A 240 7.74 4.97 23.88
CA SER A 240 8.27 5.85 22.85
C SER A 240 7.60 7.21 22.95
N VAL A 241 8.41 8.25 22.83
CA VAL A 241 7.96 9.65 22.79
C VAL A 241 8.65 10.36 21.63
N ASP A 242 7.89 11.19 20.92
CA ASP A 242 8.37 12.00 19.81
C ASP A 242 7.96 13.46 20.02
N PRO A 243 8.77 14.24 20.79
CA PRO A 243 8.48 15.63 21.11
C PRO A 243 8.87 16.58 19.97
N THR A 244 7.97 17.50 19.61
CA THR A 244 8.30 18.66 18.76
C THR A 244 8.80 19.83 19.61
N THR A 245 8.24 20.00 20.81
CA THR A 245 8.69 20.93 21.86
C THR A 245 8.73 20.21 23.20
N ASN A 246 9.12 20.91 24.26
CA ASN A 246 9.16 20.37 25.62
C ASN A 246 7.79 19.92 26.14
N ASP A 247 6.70 20.33 25.51
CA ASP A 247 5.32 20.15 25.97
C ASP A 247 4.35 19.78 24.83
N THR A 248 4.87 19.53 23.62
CA THR A 248 4.10 19.16 22.43
C THR A 248 4.77 17.99 21.73
N GLY A 249 3.99 17.00 21.31
CA GLY A 249 4.52 15.77 20.73
C GLY A 249 3.55 14.61 20.79
N THR A 250 4.03 13.44 20.40
CA THR A 250 3.27 12.18 20.44
C THR A 250 3.92 11.16 21.36
N PHE A 251 3.14 10.19 21.82
CA PHE A 251 3.63 9.12 22.66
C PHE A 251 2.93 7.79 22.39
N SER A 252 3.62 6.70 22.69
CA SER A 252 3.11 5.33 22.61
C SER A 252 3.78 4.44 23.67
N PHE A 253 2.99 3.83 24.53
CA PHE A 253 3.42 2.94 25.60
C PHE A 253 2.81 1.57 25.36
N GLN A 254 3.63 0.53 25.35
CA GLN A 254 3.18 -0.86 25.20
C GLN A 254 3.29 -1.57 26.53
N TYR A 255 2.29 -2.40 26.80
CA TYR A 255 2.18 -3.19 28.00
C TYR A 255 1.90 -4.64 27.65
N GLU A 256 2.29 -5.54 28.55
CA GLU A 256 2.04 -6.96 28.44
C GLU A 256 1.71 -7.54 29.80
N ASN A 257 0.66 -8.35 29.89
CA ASN A 257 0.30 -9.03 31.13
C ASN A 257 0.94 -10.43 31.20
N LYS A 258 0.80 -11.10 32.36
CA LYS A 258 1.36 -12.45 32.57
C LYS A 258 0.81 -13.53 31.63
N LYS A 259 -0.32 -13.26 30.96
CA LYS A 259 -0.94 -14.15 29.96
C LYS A 259 -0.43 -13.88 28.54
N GLY A 260 0.55 -12.98 28.37
CA GLY A 260 1.06 -12.56 27.06
C GLY A 260 0.11 -11.64 26.29
N GLN A 261 -0.99 -11.20 26.91
CA GLN A 261 -1.89 -10.25 26.27
C GLN A 261 -1.23 -8.87 26.30
N LYS A 262 -1.29 -8.17 25.16
CA LYS A 262 -0.68 -6.85 25.00
C LYS A 262 -1.73 -5.74 25.07
N ALA A 263 -1.32 -4.58 25.57
CA ALA A 263 -2.10 -3.36 25.57
C ALA A 263 -1.24 -2.18 25.12
N THR A 264 -1.86 -1.16 24.54
CA THR A 264 -1.18 0.05 24.06
C THR A 264 -1.89 1.28 24.60
N LEU A 265 -1.11 2.24 25.09
CA LEU A 265 -1.55 3.57 25.46
C LEU A 265 -0.83 4.59 24.59
N SER A 266 -1.53 5.26 23.68
CA SER A 266 -0.95 6.20 22.72
C SER A 266 -1.72 7.50 22.66
N GLY A 267 -1.09 8.57 22.17
CA GLY A 267 -1.74 9.86 22.12
C GLY A 267 -0.86 11.00 21.65
N SER A 268 -1.42 12.20 21.74
CA SER A 268 -0.74 13.45 21.41
C SER A 268 -1.00 14.51 22.47
N MET A 269 0.01 15.36 22.68
CA MET A 269 -0.02 16.46 23.63
C MET A 269 0.36 17.75 22.88
N GLN A 270 -0.30 18.85 23.23
CA GLN A 270 -0.01 20.18 22.69
C GLN A 270 -0.09 21.22 23.80
N GLY A 271 0.98 21.99 23.98
CA GLY A 271 1.05 23.01 25.03
C GLY A 271 0.85 22.43 26.44
N GLY A 272 1.34 21.22 26.70
CA GLY A 272 1.19 20.51 27.98
C GLY A 272 -0.19 19.89 28.22
N LYS A 273 -1.13 20.02 27.28
CA LYS A 273 -2.48 19.43 27.38
C LYS A 273 -2.60 18.25 26.43
N LEU A 274 -3.14 17.13 26.92
CA LEU A 274 -3.49 16.01 26.06
C LEU A 274 -4.58 16.43 25.08
N GLN A 275 -4.32 16.20 23.80
CA GLN A 275 -5.29 16.36 22.72
C GLN A 275 -5.95 15.02 22.41
N GLU A 276 -5.19 13.94 22.51
CA GLU A 276 -5.67 12.60 22.24
C GLU A 276 -5.06 11.60 23.21
N LEU A 277 -5.89 10.68 23.69
CA LEU A 277 -5.48 9.53 24.50
C LEU A 277 -6.28 8.31 24.03
N ARG A 278 -5.57 7.29 23.58
CA ARG A 278 -6.12 6.03 23.11
C ARG A 278 -5.55 4.90 23.95
N GLN A 279 -6.45 4.11 24.52
CA GLN A 279 -6.12 2.89 25.24
C GLN A 279 -6.71 1.70 24.49
N GLU A 280 -5.85 0.78 24.06
CA GLU A 280 -6.24 -0.46 23.41
C GLU A 280 -5.78 -1.62 24.26
N SER A 281 -6.71 -2.40 24.80
CA SER A 281 -6.43 -3.62 25.55
C SER A 281 -7.30 -4.77 25.06
N ALA A 282 -6.94 -6.00 25.44
CA ALA A 282 -7.72 -7.18 25.10
C ALA A 282 -9.13 -7.13 25.73
N GLU A 283 -9.22 -6.70 27.00
CA GLU A 283 -10.47 -6.58 27.75
C GLU A 283 -11.38 -5.52 27.15
N ARG A 284 -10.83 -4.35 26.79
CA ARG A 284 -11.62 -3.27 26.18
C ARG A 284 -12.20 -3.73 24.84
N ARG A 285 -11.42 -4.45 24.04
CA ARG A 285 -11.88 -5.04 22.77
C ARG A 285 -12.98 -6.07 23.01
N GLN A 286 -12.80 -6.93 24.01
CA GLN A 286 -13.79 -7.94 24.37
C GLN A 286 -15.10 -7.31 24.85
N ALA A 287 -15.05 -6.31 25.72
CA ALA A 287 -16.23 -5.59 26.19
C ALA A 287 -17.01 -4.90 25.04
N MET A 288 -16.30 -4.32 24.07
CA MET A 288 -16.95 -3.77 22.87
C MET A 288 -17.57 -4.84 21.97
N MET A 289 -16.92 -6.00 21.86
CA MET A 289 -17.47 -7.14 21.13
C MET A 289 -18.72 -7.70 21.81
N GLU A 290 -18.73 -7.82 23.13
CA GLU A 290 -19.89 -8.26 23.91
C GLU A 290 -21.08 -7.31 23.68
N LYS A 291 -20.87 -6.00 23.78
CA LYS A 291 -21.89 -4.99 23.45
C LYS A 291 -22.39 -5.11 22.01
N LEU A 292 -21.51 -5.39 21.05
CA LEU A 292 -21.91 -5.62 19.66
C LEU A 292 -22.71 -6.91 19.51
N GLN A 293 -22.32 -7.98 20.20
CA GLN A 293 -23.01 -9.27 20.20
C GLN A 293 -24.39 -9.19 20.86
N GLU A 294 -24.62 -8.24 21.76
CA GLU A 294 -25.93 -7.98 22.36
C GLU A 294 -26.90 -7.28 21.39
N ASP A 295 -26.40 -6.52 20.40
CA ASP A 295 -27.22 -5.78 19.43
C ASP A 295 -28.05 -6.73 18.55
N ALA A 296 -29.36 -6.48 18.48
CA ALA A 296 -30.29 -7.34 17.76
C ALA A 296 -30.00 -7.41 16.24
N ARG A 297 -29.53 -6.32 15.63
CA ARG A 297 -29.20 -6.29 14.19
C ARG A 297 -27.96 -7.13 13.91
N PHE A 298 -26.96 -7.04 14.79
CA PHE A 298 -25.77 -7.87 14.70
C PHE A 298 -26.12 -9.36 14.83
N LYS A 299 -26.93 -9.74 15.84
CA LYS A 299 -27.41 -11.12 16.01
C LYS A 299 -28.12 -11.62 14.76
N GLN A 300 -29.02 -10.81 14.18
CA GLN A 300 -29.75 -11.17 12.98
C GLN A 300 -28.82 -11.42 11.79
N PHE A 301 -27.85 -10.53 11.53
CA PHE A 301 -26.90 -10.71 10.43
C PHE A 301 -25.93 -11.89 10.67
N ALA A 302 -25.45 -12.06 11.90
CA ALA A 302 -24.57 -13.17 12.26
C ALA A 302 -25.29 -14.52 12.07
N GLN A 303 -26.55 -14.62 12.51
CA GLN A 303 -27.35 -15.84 12.34
C GLN A 303 -27.69 -16.09 10.87
N GLN A 304 -27.98 -15.03 10.09
CA GLN A 304 -28.16 -15.14 8.66
C GLN A 304 -26.91 -15.71 7.97
N LEU A 305 -25.72 -15.18 8.27
CA LEU A 305 -24.46 -15.66 7.69
C LEU A 305 -24.15 -17.09 8.11
N GLN A 306 -24.39 -17.44 9.38
CA GLN A 306 -24.21 -18.80 9.87
C GLN A 306 -25.12 -19.81 9.15
N ASN A 307 -26.39 -19.47 8.93
CA ASN A 307 -27.33 -20.29 8.17
C ASN A 307 -26.92 -20.47 6.69
N GLU A 308 -26.19 -19.49 6.15
CA GLU A 308 -25.64 -19.52 4.78
C GLU A 308 -24.27 -20.22 4.70
N GLY A 309 -23.77 -20.81 5.80
CA GLY A 309 -22.52 -21.57 5.84
C GLY A 309 -21.26 -20.70 5.94
N PHE A 310 -21.39 -19.45 6.37
CA PHE A 310 -20.25 -18.59 6.67
C PHE A 310 -19.80 -18.75 8.13
N HIS A 311 -18.49 -18.72 8.33
CA HIS A 311 -17.84 -18.74 9.64
C HIS A 311 -17.07 -17.43 9.86
N GLN A 312 -16.95 -16.98 11.11
CA GLN A 312 -16.21 -15.77 11.43
C GLN A 312 -14.71 -15.99 11.18
N ALA A 313 -14.12 -15.20 10.28
CA ALA A 313 -12.73 -15.28 9.86
C ALA A 313 -11.83 -14.25 10.55
N GLY A 314 -12.38 -13.09 10.95
CA GLY A 314 -11.58 -12.06 11.60
C GLY A 314 -12.38 -10.88 12.13
N VAL A 315 -11.74 -10.07 12.98
CA VAL A 315 -12.29 -8.83 13.52
C VAL A 315 -11.27 -7.72 13.35
N GLN A 316 -11.69 -6.64 12.71
CA GLN A 316 -10.95 -5.39 12.61
C GLN A 316 -11.65 -4.34 13.46
N MET A 317 -10.88 -3.54 14.20
CA MET A 317 -11.43 -2.46 15.01
C MET A 317 -10.55 -1.22 14.83
N SER A 318 -11.18 -0.08 14.56
CA SER A 318 -10.50 1.21 14.49
C SER A 318 -11.18 2.22 15.42
N ASN A 319 -10.35 2.96 16.14
CA ASN A 319 -10.79 3.98 17.08
C ASN A 319 -10.42 5.36 16.54
N ALA A 320 -11.40 6.25 16.48
CA ALA A 320 -11.23 7.66 16.13
C ALA A 320 -12.00 8.52 17.14
N GLY A 321 -11.31 9.01 18.17
CA GLY A 321 -11.92 9.77 19.26
C GLY A 321 -12.99 8.95 20.01
N ASN A 322 -14.23 9.42 20.01
CA ASN A 322 -15.36 8.76 20.67
C ASN A 322 -16.09 7.73 19.78
N ARG A 323 -15.60 7.52 18.55
CA ARG A 323 -16.19 6.62 17.56
C ARG A 323 -15.29 5.39 17.37
N THR A 324 -15.86 4.22 17.56
CA THR A 324 -15.22 2.93 17.29
C THR A 324 -15.93 2.27 16.12
N ASN A 325 -15.19 1.93 15.06
CA ASN A 325 -15.71 1.12 13.98
C ASN A 325 -15.20 -0.31 14.13
N ILE A 326 -16.12 -1.27 14.15
CA ILE A 326 -15.83 -2.70 14.24
C ILE A 326 -16.25 -3.33 12.91
N ARG A 327 -15.38 -4.10 12.28
CA ARG A 327 -15.71 -4.93 11.11
C ARG A 327 -15.44 -6.38 11.47
N VAL A 328 -16.48 -7.19 11.44
CA VAL A 328 -16.40 -8.64 11.62
C VAL A 328 -16.49 -9.29 10.25
N THR A 329 -15.42 -9.92 9.81
CA THR A 329 -15.33 -10.61 8.53
C THR A 329 -15.72 -12.07 8.69
N TYR A 330 -16.53 -12.54 7.76
CA TYR A 330 -17.03 -13.90 7.66
C TYR A 330 -16.62 -14.50 6.32
N GLN A 331 -16.32 -15.79 6.31
CA GLN A 331 -15.90 -16.53 5.12
C GLN A 331 -16.60 -17.89 5.06
N ASN A 332 -17.02 -18.32 3.87
CA ASN A 332 -17.56 -19.65 3.64
C ASN A 332 -16.53 -20.59 2.98
N ALA A 333 -16.89 -21.87 2.83
CA ALA A 333 -16.02 -22.87 2.20
C ALA A 333 -15.66 -22.56 0.73
N ALA A 334 -16.42 -21.67 0.06
CA ALA A 334 -16.17 -21.22 -1.30
C ALA A 334 -15.23 -19.98 -1.36
N ASN A 335 -14.62 -19.58 -0.24
CA ASN A 335 -13.82 -18.37 -0.08
C ASN A 335 -14.57 -17.07 -0.43
N GLU A 336 -15.90 -17.07 -0.32
CA GLU A 336 -16.68 -15.83 -0.39
C GLU A 336 -16.63 -15.13 0.96
N THR A 337 -16.52 -13.81 0.96
CA THR A 337 -16.41 -13.01 2.17
C THR A 337 -17.60 -12.07 2.35
N ALA A 338 -18.07 -11.98 3.59
CA ALA A 338 -19.09 -11.04 4.02
C ALA A 338 -18.63 -10.30 5.28
N ASP A 339 -18.94 -9.01 5.37
CA ASP A 339 -18.52 -8.15 6.47
C ASP A 339 -19.75 -7.60 7.21
N ILE A 340 -19.80 -7.81 8.53
CA ILE A 340 -20.69 -7.04 9.40
C ILE A 340 -19.88 -5.85 9.95
N SER A 341 -20.22 -4.65 9.51
CA SER A 341 -19.60 -3.41 9.97
C SER A 341 -20.51 -2.70 10.97
N ALA A 342 -19.99 -2.35 12.14
CA ALA A 342 -20.69 -1.63 13.18
C ALA A 342 -19.95 -0.35 13.57
N THR A 343 -20.70 0.70 13.87
CA THR A 343 -20.19 1.94 14.47
C THR A 343 -20.73 2.06 15.88
N LEU A 344 -19.82 2.21 16.85
CA LEU A 344 -20.13 2.56 18.22
C LEU A 344 -19.75 4.03 18.45
N GLU A 345 -20.64 4.79 19.06
CA GLU A 345 -20.36 6.15 19.53
C GLU A 345 -20.58 6.19 21.04
N ASN A 346 -19.59 6.68 21.79
CA ASN A 346 -19.59 6.63 23.26
C ASN A 346 -19.90 5.21 23.78
N GLU A 347 -19.28 4.21 23.16
CA GLU A 347 -19.46 2.79 23.48
C GLU A 347 -20.89 2.25 23.34
N THR A 348 -21.74 2.93 22.56
CA THR A 348 -23.10 2.50 22.24
C THR A 348 -23.22 2.20 20.75
N VAL A 349 -23.76 1.04 20.38
CA VAL A 349 -23.92 0.63 18.97
C VAL A 349 -24.95 1.52 18.26
N LYS A 350 -24.51 2.32 17.28
CA LYS A 350 -25.38 3.22 16.51
C LYS A 350 -25.82 2.60 15.19
N ASP A 351 -24.88 2.03 14.46
CA ASP A 351 -25.11 1.49 13.12
C ASP A 351 -24.51 0.10 12.99
N VAL A 352 -25.20 -0.78 12.27
CA VAL A 352 -24.76 -2.14 11.96
C VAL A 352 -25.20 -2.46 10.54
N ARG A 353 -24.26 -2.84 9.66
CA ARG A 353 -24.50 -3.12 8.25
C ARG A 353 -23.83 -4.40 7.81
N LEU A 354 -24.53 -5.18 6.98
CA LEU A 354 -23.98 -6.33 6.29
C LEU A 354 -23.55 -5.95 4.86
N THR A 355 -22.29 -6.19 4.51
CA THR A 355 -21.74 -6.00 3.16
C THR A 355 -21.27 -7.35 2.62
N ARG A 356 -21.59 -7.67 1.36
CA ARG A 356 -21.17 -8.92 0.72
C ARG A 356 -20.29 -8.60 -0.48
N GLN A 357 -19.13 -9.23 -0.56
CA GLN A 357 -18.34 -9.20 -1.79
C GLN A 357 -18.94 -10.20 -2.79
N ARG A 358 -20.00 -9.79 -3.49
CA ARG A 358 -20.50 -10.58 -4.62
C ARG A 358 -19.43 -10.61 -5.71
N ARG A 359 -18.82 -11.78 -5.94
CA ARG A 359 -18.16 -12.05 -7.23
C ARG A 359 -19.23 -11.86 -8.31
N LYS A 360 -19.10 -10.80 -9.11
CA LYS A 360 -19.95 -10.60 -10.29
C LYS A 360 -19.68 -11.76 -11.24
N HIS A 361 -20.58 -12.73 -11.26
CA HIS A 361 -20.42 -13.93 -12.07
C HIS A 361 -20.60 -13.54 -13.55
N PHE A 362 -19.50 -13.43 -14.29
CA PHE A 362 -19.47 -13.14 -15.75
C PHE A 362 -20.07 -14.29 -16.60
N TRP A 363 -20.70 -15.30 -16.00
CA TRP A 363 -21.28 -16.44 -16.70
C TRP A 363 -22.40 -16.06 -17.66
N TRP A 364 -23.03 -14.89 -17.49
CA TRP A 364 -23.99 -14.38 -18.46
C TRP A 364 -23.36 -14.01 -19.82
N PHE A 365 -22.03 -13.83 -19.91
CA PHE A 365 -21.35 -13.59 -21.19
C PHE A 365 -21.03 -14.86 -21.97
N ILE A 366 -21.14 -16.05 -21.36
CA ILE A 366 -20.92 -17.34 -22.03
C ILE A 366 -21.84 -17.55 -23.24
N PRO A 367 -23.17 -17.31 -23.17
CA PRO A 367 -24.02 -17.41 -24.36
C PRO A 367 -23.65 -16.39 -25.45
N LEU A 368 -23.20 -15.19 -25.07
CA LEU A 368 -22.75 -14.16 -26.02
C LEU A 368 -21.46 -14.57 -26.74
N ILE A 369 -20.50 -15.16 -26.02
CA ILE A 369 -19.25 -15.67 -26.59
C ILE A 369 -19.53 -16.89 -27.49
N LEU A 370 -20.43 -17.80 -27.09
CA LEU A 370 -20.86 -18.92 -27.93
C LEU A 370 -21.58 -18.45 -29.20
N LEU A 371 -22.42 -17.41 -29.10
CA LEU A 371 -23.07 -16.79 -30.25
C LEU A 371 -22.04 -16.17 -31.20
N LEU A 372 -21.07 -15.42 -30.68
CA LEU A 372 -19.99 -14.82 -31.48
C LEU A 372 -19.09 -15.89 -32.13
N ALA A 373 -18.81 -16.98 -31.43
CA ALA A 373 -18.06 -18.12 -31.97
C ALA A 373 -18.85 -18.85 -33.07
N LEU A 374 -20.16 -19.03 -32.90
CA LEU A 374 -21.04 -19.62 -33.93
C LEU A 374 -21.11 -18.72 -35.17
N VAL A 375 -21.26 -17.41 -35.00
CA VAL A 375 -21.22 -16.42 -36.09
C VAL A 375 -19.86 -16.46 -36.78
N GLY A 376 -18.75 -16.50 -36.04
CA GLY A 376 -17.40 -16.61 -36.59
C GLY A 376 -17.17 -17.92 -37.35
N TYR A 377 -17.69 -19.04 -36.84
CA TYR A 377 -17.63 -20.36 -37.50
C TYR A 377 -18.43 -20.38 -38.80
N LEU A 378 -19.67 -19.88 -38.79
CA LEU A 378 -20.50 -19.75 -39.98
C LEU A 378 -19.84 -18.81 -41.00
N PHE A 379 -19.28 -17.68 -40.56
CA PHE A 379 -18.56 -16.74 -41.43
C PHE A 379 -17.30 -17.35 -42.07
N ARG A 380 -16.57 -18.20 -41.32
CA ARG A 380 -15.42 -18.96 -41.83
C ARG A 380 -15.85 -20.01 -42.85
N ASN A 381 -16.97 -20.69 -42.64
CA ASN A 381 -17.47 -21.70 -43.58
C ASN A 381 -18.02 -21.05 -44.86
N PHE A 382 -18.71 -19.91 -44.75
CA PHE A 382 -19.15 -19.12 -45.90
C PHE A 382 -17.99 -18.49 -46.69
N ARG A 383 -16.85 -18.19 -46.05
CA ARG A 383 -15.64 -17.72 -46.75
C ARG A 383 -14.87 -18.82 -47.49
N LYS A 384 -14.88 -20.06 -46.98
CA LYS A 384 -14.21 -21.19 -47.67
C LYS A 384 -14.86 -21.54 -49.01
N SER A 385 -16.17 -21.34 -49.16
CA SER A 385 -16.87 -21.54 -50.43
C SER A 385 -16.67 -20.39 -51.44
N ARG A 386 -16.01 -19.29 -51.07
CA ARG A 386 -15.77 -18.12 -51.94
C ARG A 386 -14.32 -17.97 -52.40
N GLN A 387 -13.39 -18.83 -51.99
CA GLN A 387 -11.97 -18.71 -52.33
C GLN A 387 -11.57 -19.26 -53.71
N GLN A 388 -12.53 -19.69 -54.55
CA GLN A 388 -12.24 -20.10 -55.94
C GLN A 388 -12.86 -19.23 -57.03
N ALA A 389 -13.45 -18.08 -56.67
CA ALA A 389 -13.82 -17.07 -57.65
C ALA A 389 -13.04 -15.79 -57.36
N GLN A 390 -12.09 -15.46 -58.24
CA GLN A 390 -11.65 -14.07 -58.39
C GLN A 390 -12.89 -13.23 -58.71
N ALA A 391 -13.42 -12.54 -57.71
CA ALA A 391 -14.45 -11.53 -57.91
C ALA A 391 -13.74 -10.21 -58.23
N ALA A 392 -14.11 -9.66 -59.40
CA ALA A 392 -13.81 -8.31 -59.83
C ALA A 392 -14.12 -7.26 -58.73
N PRO A 393 -13.43 -6.10 -58.72
CA PRO A 393 -13.63 -5.07 -57.71
C PRO A 393 -15.09 -4.61 -57.74
N THR A 394 -15.82 -4.86 -56.66
CA THR A 394 -17.15 -4.28 -56.48
C THR A 394 -16.96 -2.84 -56.06
N THR A 395 -17.22 -1.93 -56.98
CA THR A 395 -17.41 -0.51 -56.73
C THR A 395 -18.63 -0.34 -55.83
N GLU A 396 -18.41 -0.18 -54.53
CA GLU A 396 -19.36 0.53 -53.67
C GLU A 396 -19.56 1.94 -54.24
N PRO A 397 -20.77 2.54 -54.11
CA PRO A 397 -21.01 3.91 -54.56
C PRO A 397 -19.92 4.82 -53.98
N PRO A 398 -19.50 5.88 -54.70
CA PRO A 398 -18.37 6.70 -54.27
C PRO A 398 -18.73 7.40 -52.96
N PHE A 399 -18.33 6.80 -51.84
CA PHE A 399 -18.36 7.47 -50.55
C PHE A 399 -17.33 8.60 -50.61
N ASP A 400 -17.83 9.80 -50.85
CA ASP A 400 -17.01 11.00 -50.89
C ASP A 400 -16.59 11.38 -49.47
N PHE A 401 -15.53 10.70 -49.01
CA PHE A 401 -14.93 10.92 -47.72
C PHE A 401 -14.33 12.33 -47.57
N HIS A 402 -14.08 13.06 -48.68
CA HIS A 402 -13.72 14.48 -48.60
C HIS A 402 -14.94 15.31 -48.19
N ALA A 403 -16.06 15.15 -48.89
CA ALA A 403 -17.30 15.86 -48.58
C ALA A 403 -17.79 15.57 -47.15
N GLU A 404 -17.78 14.30 -46.73
CA GLU A 404 -18.23 13.92 -45.39
C GLU A 404 -17.28 14.43 -44.29
N SER A 405 -15.96 14.40 -44.52
CA SER A 405 -15.00 14.96 -43.56
C SER A 405 -15.11 16.49 -43.45
N LEU A 406 -15.38 17.18 -44.57
CA LEU A 406 -15.63 18.63 -44.54
C LEU A 406 -16.93 18.97 -43.80
N LYS A 407 -17.99 18.20 -44.03
CA LYS A 407 -19.27 18.36 -43.31
C LYS A 407 -19.09 18.24 -41.79
N LEU A 408 -18.41 17.19 -41.34
CA LEU A 408 -18.10 17.00 -39.91
C LEU A 408 -17.25 18.13 -39.33
N LEU A 409 -16.37 18.72 -40.14
CA LEU A 409 -15.54 19.84 -39.72
C LEU A 409 -16.31 21.17 -39.65
N GLU A 410 -17.31 21.38 -40.51
CA GLU A 410 -18.23 22.53 -40.39
C GLU A 410 -19.15 22.38 -39.17
N GLU A 411 -19.71 21.19 -38.93
CA GLU A 411 -20.48 20.91 -37.72
C GLU A 411 -19.65 21.16 -36.45
N ALA A 412 -18.36 20.84 -36.47
CA ALA A 412 -17.45 21.15 -35.36
C ALA A 412 -17.37 22.67 -35.10
N LYS A 413 -17.29 23.50 -36.13
CA LYS A 413 -17.23 24.97 -36.00
C LYS A 413 -18.53 25.54 -35.46
N GLU A 414 -19.68 25.05 -35.94
CA GLU A 414 -21.00 25.46 -35.45
C GLU A 414 -21.18 25.12 -33.96
N ARG A 415 -20.80 23.90 -33.55
CA ARG A 415 -20.84 23.48 -32.14
C ARG A 415 -19.92 24.31 -31.26
N PHE A 416 -18.75 24.71 -31.78
CA PHE A 416 -17.84 25.58 -31.05
C PHE A 416 -18.45 26.97 -30.84
N ALA A 417 -19.10 27.53 -31.86
CA ALA A 417 -19.79 28.82 -31.78
C ALA A 417 -21.00 28.79 -30.83
N ALA A 418 -21.70 27.65 -30.77
CA ALA A 418 -22.83 27.41 -29.86
C ALA A 418 -22.42 27.13 -28.40
N GLY A 419 -21.14 27.16 -28.06
CA GLY A 419 -20.63 26.89 -26.70
C GLY A 419 -20.51 25.40 -26.34
N ALA A 420 -20.84 24.48 -27.26
CA ALA A 420 -20.68 23.04 -27.09
C ALA A 420 -19.24 22.61 -27.42
N GLN A 421 -18.28 23.09 -26.62
CA GLN A 421 -16.86 22.98 -26.92
C GLN A 421 -16.35 21.53 -26.90
N LYS A 422 -16.86 20.68 -26.01
CA LYS A 422 -16.50 19.25 -25.99
C LYS A 422 -16.86 18.56 -27.30
N ASP A 423 -18.09 18.76 -27.77
CA ASP A 423 -18.60 18.16 -29.00
C ASP A 423 -17.85 18.70 -30.23
N ALA A 424 -17.49 19.98 -30.21
CA ALA A 424 -16.72 20.61 -31.27
C ALA A 424 -15.33 19.96 -31.47
N TYR A 425 -14.57 19.75 -30.38
CA TYR A 425 -13.26 19.10 -30.46
C TYR A 425 -13.38 17.63 -30.91
N GLY A 426 -14.44 16.93 -30.48
CA GLY A 426 -14.70 15.56 -30.92
C GLY A 426 -15.01 15.44 -32.40
N LEU A 427 -15.87 16.32 -32.92
CA LEU A 427 -16.21 16.35 -34.34
C LEU A 427 -15.00 16.73 -35.22
N ALA A 428 -14.16 17.67 -34.77
CA ALA A 428 -12.93 18.04 -35.48
C ALA A 428 -11.89 16.89 -35.51
N CYS A 429 -11.81 16.11 -34.42
CA CYS A 429 -10.97 14.92 -34.34
C CYS A 429 -11.50 13.80 -35.26
N ARG A 430 -12.82 13.60 -35.25
CA ARG A 430 -13.51 12.59 -36.06
C ARG A 430 -13.40 12.87 -37.56
N SER A 431 -13.53 14.13 -37.99
CA SER A 431 -13.39 14.51 -39.40
C SER A 431 -12.00 14.18 -39.95
N LEU A 432 -10.94 14.54 -39.20
CA LEU A 432 -9.57 14.24 -39.56
C LEU A 432 -9.31 12.73 -39.60
N ARG A 433 -9.89 11.99 -38.65
CA ARG A 433 -9.73 10.53 -38.56
C ARG A 433 -10.42 9.80 -39.72
N LEU A 434 -11.64 10.22 -40.07
CA LEU A 434 -12.38 9.71 -41.21
C LEU A 434 -11.57 9.90 -42.49
N TYR A 435 -11.11 11.13 -42.72
CA TYR A 435 -10.32 11.48 -43.90
C TYR A 435 -9.05 10.63 -44.04
N LEU A 436 -8.23 10.56 -42.97
CA LEU A 436 -6.96 9.84 -42.99
C LEU A 436 -7.15 8.32 -43.10
N SER A 437 -8.23 7.78 -42.53
CA SER A 437 -8.59 6.37 -42.68
C SER A 437 -8.84 6.02 -44.15
N TYR A 438 -9.63 6.83 -44.85
CA TYR A 438 -9.94 6.60 -46.27
C TYR A 438 -8.76 6.92 -47.19
N LYS A 439 -8.04 8.03 -46.97
CA LYS A 439 -6.83 8.42 -47.73
C LYS A 439 -5.76 7.34 -47.72
N HIS A 440 -5.63 6.60 -46.63
CA HIS A 440 -4.61 5.56 -46.47
C HIS A 440 -5.13 4.12 -46.61
N GLY A 441 -6.38 3.94 -47.06
CA GLY A 441 -6.90 2.63 -47.45
C GLY A 441 -7.44 1.75 -46.32
N LEU A 442 -7.65 2.29 -45.11
CA LEU A 442 -8.33 1.59 -44.02
C LEU A 442 -9.84 1.49 -44.29
N LYS A 443 -10.44 2.52 -44.92
CA LYS A 443 -11.85 2.58 -45.37
C LYS A 443 -12.86 2.15 -44.30
N LYS A 444 -12.59 2.47 -43.04
CA LYS A 444 -13.45 2.15 -41.89
C LYS A 444 -13.29 3.20 -40.81
N GLU A 445 -14.27 3.31 -39.91
CA GLU A 445 -14.08 4.10 -38.70
C GLU A 445 -13.02 3.41 -37.81
N VAL A 446 -12.08 4.20 -37.32
CA VAL A 446 -10.97 3.74 -36.48
C VAL A 446 -10.89 4.61 -35.22
N THR A 447 -10.10 4.23 -34.23
CA THR A 447 -9.78 5.09 -33.08
C THR A 447 -8.55 5.97 -33.35
N ASN A 448 -8.27 6.95 -32.47
CA ASN A 448 -7.06 7.77 -32.56
C ASN A 448 -5.80 6.90 -32.52
N ASP A 449 -5.74 5.96 -31.58
CA ASP A 449 -4.59 5.07 -31.39
C ASP A 449 -4.40 4.11 -32.56
N GLU A 450 -5.50 3.54 -33.08
CA GLU A 450 -5.46 2.66 -34.26
C GLU A 450 -4.92 3.40 -35.49
N LEU A 451 -5.38 4.63 -35.73
CA LEU A 451 -4.91 5.43 -36.86
C LEU A 451 -3.44 5.84 -36.69
N LEU A 452 -3.04 6.28 -35.50
CA LEU A 452 -1.64 6.66 -35.23
C LEU A 452 -0.69 5.46 -35.34
N ALA A 453 -1.10 4.30 -34.82
CA ALA A 453 -0.33 3.06 -34.95
C ALA A 453 -0.18 2.65 -36.41
N PHE A 454 -1.24 2.79 -37.21
CA PHE A 454 -1.20 2.54 -38.65
C PHE A 454 -0.25 3.51 -39.37
N LEU A 455 -0.38 4.83 -39.16
CA LEU A 455 0.48 5.83 -39.79
C LEU A 455 1.95 5.63 -39.42
N ARG A 456 2.25 5.30 -38.16
CA ARG A 456 3.60 4.99 -37.69
C ARG A 456 4.18 3.74 -38.36
N ARG A 457 3.39 2.66 -38.44
CA ARG A 457 3.80 1.39 -39.07
C ARG A 457 4.10 1.56 -40.56
N HIS A 458 3.35 2.42 -41.25
CA HIS A 458 3.52 2.69 -42.67
C HIS A 458 4.44 3.89 -42.97
N ARG A 459 5.23 4.35 -41.98
CA ARG A 459 6.18 5.47 -42.09
C ARG A 459 5.58 6.77 -42.68
N LYS A 460 4.30 7.02 -42.43
CA LYS A 460 3.61 8.25 -42.82
C LYS A 460 3.80 9.33 -41.76
N ALA A 461 3.68 10.60 -42.14
CA ALA A 461 3.81 11.71 -41.20
C ALA A 461 2.65 11.68 -40.18
N TYR A 462 2.95 11.42 -38.91
CA TYR A 462 1.93 11.26 -37.86
C TYR A 462 2.12 12.21 -36.66
N LYS A 463 3.27 12.90 -36.53
CA LYS A 463 3.58 13.74 -35.36
C LYS A 463 2.55 14.86 -35.14
N ARG A 464 2.25 15.64 -36.18
CA ARG A 464 1.24 16.72 -36.10
C ARG A 464 -0.20 16.19 -35.93
N VAL A 465 -0.49 15.01 -36.49
CA VAL A 465 -1.79 14.35 -36.29
C VAL A 465 -1.94 13.90 -34.84
N LYS A 466 -0.86 13.38 -34.22
CA LYS A 466 -0.82 13.02 -32.81
C LYS A 466 -1.06 14.23 -31.91
N GLU A 467 -0.37 15.34 -32.15
CA GLU A 467 -0.56 16.59 -31.38
C GLU A 467 -2.02 17.06 -31.39
N VAL A 468 -2.68 16.99 -32.56
CA VAL A 468 -4.10 17.34 -32.70
C VAL A 468 -5.00 16.36 -31.95
N PHE A 469 -4.75 15.05 -32.05
CA PHE A 469 -5.55 14.03 -31.36
C PHE A 469 -5.38 14.06 -29.84
N ASP A 470 -4.17 14.29 -29.35
CA ASP A 470 -3.89 14.45 -27.92
C ASP A 470 -4.67 15.66 -27.37
N LEU A 471 -4.64 16.79 -28.07
CA LEU A 471 -5.34 18.01 -27.66
C LEU A 471 -6.86 17.85 -27.66
N CYS A 472 -7.43 17.16 -28.65
CA CYS A 472 -8.85 16.82 -28.65
C CYS A 472 -9.22 15.89 -27.49
N SER A 473 -8.39 14.88 -27.22
CA SER A 473 -8.63 13.92 -26.13
C SER A 473 -8.57 14.58 -24.75
N LEU A 474 -7.70 15.58 -24.56
CA LEU A 474 -7.63 16.36 -23.32
C LEU A 474 -8.91 17.16 -23.05
N VAL A 475 -9.51 17.75 -24.08
CA VAL A 475 -10.78 18.48 -23.97
C VAL A 475 -11.97 17.53 -23.78
N GLU A 476 -11.99 16.40 -24.49
CA GLU A 476 -13.10 15.44 -24.43
C GLU A 476 -13.15 14.66 -23.12
N PHE A 477 -11.99 14.25 -22.59
CA PHE A 477 -11.91 13.27 -21.50
C PHE A 477 -11.21 13.81 -20.24
N ALA A 478 -10.25 14.72 -20.37
CA ALA A 478 -9.42 15.18 -19.25
C ALA A 478 -9.88 16.51 -18.61
N LYS A 479 -11.07 17.02 -18.96
CA LYS A 479 -11.63 18.31 -18.48
C LYS A 479 -10.69 19.50 -18.69
N TYR A 480 -9.79 19.44 -19.68
CA TYR A 480 -8.93 20.57 -20.02
C TYR A 480 -9.79 21.74 -20.51
N PRO A 481 -9.57 22.98 -20.01
CA PRO A 481 -10.36 24.14 -20.40
C PRO A 481 -10.13 24.44 -21.90
N PRO A 482 -11.17 24.32 -22.74
CA PRO A 482 -11.04 24.52 -24.19
C PRO A 482 -10.67 25.97 -24.51
N LYS A 483 -9.60 26.15 -25.31
CA LYS A 483 -9.12 27.45 -25.75
C LYS A 483 -9.50 27.70 -27.21
N LYS A 484 -9.84 28.95 -27.56
CA LYS A 484 -10.26 29.31 -28.93
C LYS A 484 -9.11 29.22 -29.93
N GLU A 485 -7.90 29.51 -29.46
CA GLU A 485 -6.65 29.46 -30.22
C GLU A 485 -6.30 28.01 -30.56
N ASP A 486 -6.50 27.10 -29.62
CA ASP A 486 -6.28 25.66 -29.77
C ASP A 486 -7.23 25.06 -30.80
N PHE A 487 -8.52 25.39 -30.70
CA PHE A 487 -9.53 24.93 -31.63
C PHE A 487 -9.28 25.46 -33.05
N SER A 488 -8.97 26.75 -33.19
CA SER A 488 -8.65 27.36 -34.49
C SER A 488 -7.45 26.68 -35.17
N ARG A 489 -6.43 26.29 -34.39
CA ARG A 489 -5.26 25.56 -34.91
C ARG A 489 -5.62 24.15 -35.38
N ILE A 490 -6.46 23.43 -34.63
CA ILE A 490 -6.95 22.11 -35.01
C ILE A 490 -7.75 22.18 -36.31
N VAL A 491 -8.69 23.12 -36.40
CA VAL A 491 -9.54 23.30 -37.58
C VAL A 491 -8.68 23.65 -38.81
N ALA A 492 -7.76 24.61 -38.70
CA ALA A 492 -6.89 24.97 -39.81
C ALA A 492 -6.01 23.80 -40.28
N PHE A 493 -5.54 22.96 -39.36
CA PHE A 493 -4.79 21.75 -39.69
C PHE A 493 -5.67 20.71 -40.40
N ALA A 494 -6.88 20.47 -39.89
CA ALA A 494 -7.83 19.54 -40.48
C ALA A 494 -8.26 19.99 -41.89
N GLU A 495 -8.59 21.26 -42.07
CA GLU A 495 -8.95 21.83 -43.38
C GLU A 495 -7.83 21.68 -44.40
N ARG A 496 -6.59 22.04 -44.03
CA ARG A 496 -5.44 21.89 -44.92
C ARG A 496 -5.20 20.43 -45.27
N THR A 497 -5.41 19.51 -44.33
CA THR A 497 -5.18 18.08 -44.55
C THR A 497 -6.25 17.46 -45.44
N ILE A 498 -7.52 17.85 -45.27
CA ILE A 498 -8.66 17.34 -46.04
C ILE A 498 -8.70 17.93 -47.45
N LYS A 499 -8.27 19.18 -47.64
CA LYS A 499 -8.22 19.86 -48.95
C LYS A 499 -6.95 19.56 -49.76
N SER A 500 -5.98 18.85 -49.18
CA SER A 500 -4.72 18.43 -49.81
C SER A 500 -4.79 17.03 -50.39
#